data_AF-A0A951NYP3-F1
#
_entry.id   AF-A0A951NYP3-F1
#
_cell.length_a   1.000
_cell.length_b   1.000
_cell.length_c   1.000
_cell.angle_alpha   90.00
_cell.angle_beta   90.00
_cell.angle_gamma   90.00
#
_symmetry.space_group_name_H-M   'P 1'
#
loop_
_entity.id
_entity.type
_entity.pdbx_description
1 polymer ?
#
loop_
_entity_poly.entity_id
_entity_poly.type
_entity_poly.pdbx_seq_one_letter_code
_entity_poly.pdbx_strand_id
1 'polypeptide(L)'
;MLTSAQTSQLQHCLELARDITQHQEAIAQFTHLRDAIVQDEAAKTLIDGIWAEVLAARRSAAFWQQLSDVEKDVSERLAQNHVQLQQNYLRLMQEM
;
A
#
# COMPACT_ATOMS: atom_id res chain seq x y z
N MET A 1 28.09 14.11 -3.45
CA MET A 1 28.21 12.64 -3.35
C MET A 1 27.55 12.21 -2.04
N LEU A 2 26.58 11.30 -2.09
CA LEU A 2 25.94 10.75 -0.89
C LEU A 2 26.92 9.86 -0.14
N THR A 3 27.04 10.04 1.16
CA THR A 3 27.84 9.15 2.03
C THR A 3 27.14 7.82 2.24
N SER A 4 27.85 6.75 2.59
CA SER A 4 27.21 5.44 2.82
C SER A 4 26.14 5.50 3.91
N ALA A 5 26.35 6.33 4.94
CA ALA A 5 25.37 6.56 6.00
C ALA A 5 24.07 7.21 5.48
N GLN A 6 24.19 8.18 4.56
CA GLN A 6 23.04 8.83 3.94
C GLN A 6 22.28 7.89 3.01
N THR A 7 22.98 7.02 2.29
CA THR A 7 22.36 5.97 1.47
C THR A 7 21.59 4.98 2.34
N SER A 8 22.15 4.54 3.47
CA SER A 8 21.46 3.66 4.43
C SER A 8 20.24 4.33 5.06
N GLN A 9 20.31 5.63 5.40
CA GLN A 9 19.16 6.37 5.92
C GLN A 9 18.02 6.50 4.89
N LEU A 10 18.36 6.74 3.62
CA LEU A 10 17.36 6.82 2.55
C LEU A 10 16.66 5.46 2.34
N GLN A 11 17.43 4.37 2.47
CA GLN A 11 16.92 3.01 2.38
C GLN A 11 15.99 2.68 3.56
N HIS A 12 16.34 3.12 4.78
CA HIS A 12 15.48 3.01 5.95
C HIS A 12 14.17 3.81 5.79
N CYS A 13 14.22 5.03 5.25
CA CYS A 13 13.02 5.81 4.96
C CYS A 13 12.09 5.09 3.97
N LEU A 14 12.66 4.42 2.96
CA LEU A 14 11.90 3.62 1.98
C LEU A 14 11.29 2.33 2.57
N GLU A 15 11.88 1.79 3.63
CA GLU A 15 11.34 0.66 4.40
C GLU A 15 10.21 1.10 5.32
N LEU A 16 10.38 2.20 6.06
CA LEU A 16 9.32 2.81 6.88
C LEU A 16 8.12 3.20 6.01
N ALA A 17 8.37 3.73 4.81
CA ALA A 17 7.35 4.05 3.81
C ALA A 17 6.65 2.82 3.19
N ARG A 18 6.98 1.57 3.58
CA ARG A 18 6.14 0.40 3.26
C ARG A 18 4.97 0.26 4.22
N ASP A 19 5.11 0.75 5.44
CA ASP A 19 4.06 0.67 6.45
C ASP A 19 3.23 1.96 6.42
N ILE A 20 1.96 1.83 6.02
CA ILE A 20 1.00 2.94 5.94
C ILE A 20 0.87 3.64 7.30
N THR A 21 1.02 2.91 8.41
CA THR A 21 0.94 3.51 9.75
C THR A 21 2.15 4.37 10.11
N GLN A 22 3.29 4.15 9.43
CA GLN A 22 4.55 4.85 9.66
C GLN A 22 4.88 5.88 8.57
N HIS A 23 3.96 6.13 7.64
CA HIS A 23 4.17 7.08 6.54
C HIS A 23 4.53 8.50 7.01
N GLN A 24 3.89 9.00 8.08
CA GLN A 24 4.21 10.33 8.62
C GLN A 24 5.65 10.39 9.14
N GLU A 25 6.11 9.33 9.79
CA GLU A 25 7.47 9.23 10.31
C GLU A 25 8.48 9.09 9.17
N ALA A 26 8.18 8.28 8.16
CA ALA A 26 9.00 8.13 6.97
C ALA A 26 9.17 9.46 6.20
N ILE A 27 8.10 10.24 6.07
CA ILE A 27 8.14 11.58 5.46
C ILE A 27 9.02 12.50 6.30
N ALA A 28 8.84 12.55 7.62
CA ALA A 28 9.64 13.41 8.50
C ALA A 28 11.14 13.09 8.42
N GLN A 29 11.52 11.81 8.45
CA GLN A 29 12.92 11.39 8.31
C GLN A 29 13.48 11.70 6.92
N PHE A 30 12.69 11.51 5.86
CA PHE A 30 13.09 11.86 4.51
C PHE A 30 13.31 13.36 4.33
N THR A 31 12.41 14.20 4.85
CA THR A 31 12.54 15.66 4.83
C THR A 31 13.81 16.11 5.53
N HIS A 32 14.11 15.56 6.71
CA HIS A 32 15.35 15.85 7.43
C HIS A 32 16.61 15.46 6.64
N LEU A 33 16.59 14.31 5.99
CA LEU A 33 17.70 13.83 5.16
C LEU A 33 17.88 14.72 3.91
N ARG A 34 16.79 15.08 3.24
CA ARG A 34 16.78 15.99 2.08
C ARG A 34 17.36 17.34 2.44
N ASP A 35 16.93 17.94 3.56
CA ASP A 35 17.42 19.25 4.00
C ASP A 35 18.90 19.23 4.40
N ALA A 36 19.42 18.08 4.83
CA ALA A 36 20.84 17.90 5.14
C ALA A 36 21.73 17.76 3.89
N ILE A 37 21.18 17.27 2.77
CA ILE A 37 21.96 16.94 1.56
C ILE A 37 21.80 18.00 0.47
N VAL A 38 20.61 18.58 0.37
CA VAL A 38 20.23 19.46 -0.73
C VAL A 38 20.07 20.87 -0.18
N GLN A 39 20.92 21.77 -0.67
CA GLN A 39 20.92 23.18 -0.28
C GLN A 39 20.07 24.04 -1.22
N ASP A 40 19.81 23.56 -2.44
CA ASP A 40 19.00 24.25 -3.45
C ASP A 40 17.51 23.94 -3.28
N GLU A 41 16.71 24.99 -3.10
CA GLU A 41 15.26 24.91 -2.91
C GLU A 41 14.52 24.33 -4.13
N ALA A 42 15.01 24.58 -5.35
CA ALA A 42 14.42 24.01 -6.56
C ALA A 42 14.62 22.48 -6.59
N ALA A 43 15.82 22.03 -6.21
CA ALA A 43 16.15 20.62 -6.12
C ALA A 43 15.37 19.92 -4.98
N LYS A 44 15.17 20.57 -3.83
CA LYS A 44 14.32 20.03 -2.74
C LYS A 44 12.89 19.80 -3.21
N THR A 45 12.31 20.77 -3.89
CA THR A 45 10.94 20.69 -4.42
C THR A 45 10.78 19.53 -5.42
N LEU A 46 11.77 19.35 -6.30
CA LEU A 46 11.77 18.24 -7.25
C LEU A 46 11.84 16.88 -6.54
N ILE A 47 12.71 16.76 -5.53
CA ILE A 47 12.90 15.54 -4.75
C ILE A 47 11.65 15.18 -3.95
N ASP A 48 10.92 16.18 -3.43
CA ASP A 48 9.63 15.96 -2.76
C ASP A 48 8.57 15.43 -3.72
N GLY A 49 8.52 15.97 -4.94
CA GLY A 49 7.65 15.45 -5.99
C GLY A 49 7.94 13.99 -6.30
N ILE A 50 9.22 13.64 -6.48
CA ILE A 50 9.64 12.25 -6.74
C ILE A 50 9.27 11.33 -5.57
N TRP A 51 9.45 11.79 -4.33
CA TRP A 51 9.09 11.02 -3.12
C TRP A 51 7.59 10.75 -3.05
N ALA A 52 6.76 11.75 -3.33
CA ALA A 52 5.31 11.62 -3.34
C ALA A 52 4.84 10.61 -4.40
N GLU A 53 5.42 10.62 -5.60
CA GLU A 53 5.13 9.67 -6.66
C GLU A 53 5.52 8.22 -6.28
N VAL A 54 6.67 8.03 -5.63
CA VAL A 54 7.10 6.71 -5.14
C VAL A 54 6.13 6.16 -4.09
N LEU A 55 5.68 7.00 -3.16
CA LEU A 55 4.66 6.65 -2.17
C LEU A 55 3.32 6.30 -2.82
N ALA A 56 2.87 7.10 -3.79
CA ALA A 56 1.63 6.86 -4.52
C ALA A 56 1.66 5.53 -5.29
N ALA A 57 2.76 5.24 -5.99
CA ALA A 57 2.97 4.00 -6.73
C ALA A 57 3.02 2.77 -5.81
N ARG A 58 3.60 2.89 -4.61
CA ARG A 58 3.60 1.79 -3.62
C ARG A 58 2.23 1.54 -3.02
N ARG A 59 1.49 2.61 -2.74
CA ARG A 59 0.12 2.52 -2.24
C ARG A 59 -0.81 1.88 -3.26
N SER A 60 -0.61 2.12 -4.56
CA SER A 60 -1.39 1.45 -5.60
C SER A 60 -1.14 -0.05 -5.63
N ALA A 61 0.11 -0.52 -5.50
CA ALA A 61 0.42 -1.95 -5.45
C ALA A 61 -0.22 -2.66 -4.24
N ALA A 62 -0.12 -2.05 -3.06
CA ALA A 62 -0.78 -2.56 -1.85
C ALA A 62 -2.32 -2.51 -1.96
N PHE A 63 -2.85 -1.46 -2.57
CA PHE A 63 -4.29 -1.31 -2.85
C PHE A 63 -4.80 -2.37 -3.84
N TRP A 64 -4.05 -2.68 -4.90
CA TRP A 64 -4.40 -3.74 -5.85
C TRP A 64 -4.44 -5.12 -5.19
N GLN A 65 -3.52 -5.39 -4.26
CA GLN A 65 -3.54 -6.63 -3.50
C GLN A 65 -4.78 -6.71 -2.60
N GLN A 66 -5.07 -5.64 -1.85
CA GLN A 66 -6.27 -5.59 -1.00
C GLN A 66 -7.57 -5.70 -1.80
N LEU A 67 -7.63 -5.07 -2.97
CA LEU A 67 -8.79 -5.15 -3.86
C LEU A 67 -8.99 -6.58 -4.37
N SER A 68 -7.91 -7.26 -4.76
CA SER A 68 -7.96 -8.67 -5.19
C SER A 68 -8.39 -9.59 -4.05
N ASP A 69 -7.90 -9.36 -2.84
CA ASP A 69 -8.28 -10.15 -1.66
C ASP A 69 -9.77 -9.95 -1.30
N VAL A 70 -10.29 -8.71 -1.40
CA VAL A 70 -11.72 -8.40 -1.21
C VAL A 70 -12.57 -9.02 -2.32
N GLU A 71 -12.14 -8.94 -3.57
CA GLU A 71 -12.84 -9.58 -4.70
C GLU A 71 -12.95 -11.09 -4.50
N LYS A 72 -11.89 -11.73 -4.00
CA LYS A 72 -11.88 -13.15 -3.68
C LYS A 72 -12.87 -13.51 -2.56
N ASP A 73 -12.90 -12.76 -1.46
CA ASP A 73 -13.83 -12.99 -0.34
C ASP A 73 -15.30 -12.80 -0.77
N VAL A 74 -15.59 -11.79 -1.58
CA VAL A 74 -16.93 -11.55 -2.13
C VAL A 74 -17.35 -12.70 -3.05
N SER A 75 -16.45 -13.19 -3.89
CA SER A 75 -16.71 -14.31 -4.81
C SER A 75 -16.95 -15.63 -4.06
N GLU A 76 -16.17 -15.92 -3.01
CA GLU A 76 -16.36 -17.09 -2.15
C GLU A 76 -17.71 -17.05 -1.43
N ARG A 77 -18.12 -15.90 -0.89
CA ARG A 77 -19.43 -15.74 -0.24
C ARG A 77 -20.59 -15.93 -1.20
N LEU A 78 -20.48 -15.40 -2.42
CA LEU A 78 -21.49 -15.59 -3.47
C LEU A 78 -21.63 -17.06 -3.87
N ALA A 79 -20.51 -17.77 -4.04
CA ALA A 79 -20.50 -19.19 -4.35
C ALA A 79 -21.13 -20.02 -3.22
N GLN A 80 -20.79 -19.73 -1.96
CA GLN A 80 -21.38 -20.39 -0.80
C GLN A 80 -22.88 -20.15 -0.69
N ASN A 81 -23.34 -18.92 -0.92
CA ASN A 81 -24.75 -18.56 -0.86
C ASN A 81 -25.55 -19.27 -1.97
N HIS A 82 -24.98 -19.34 -3.18
CA HIS A 82 -25.61 -20.05 -4.30
C HIS A 82 -25.77 -21.55 -4.03
N VAL A 83 -24.74 -22.19 -3.45
CA VAL A 83 -24.79 -23.61 -3.05
C VAL A 83 -25.82 -23.84 -1.94
N GLN A 84 -25.88 -22.95 -0.94
CA GLN A 84 -26.87 -23.03 0.13
C GLN A 84 -28.30 -22.87 -0.39
N LEU A 85 -28.54 -21.94 -1.31
CA LEU A 85 -29.83 -21.75 -1.97
C LEU A 85 -30.27 -22.98 -2.76
N GLN A 86 -29.36 -23.60 -3.52
CA GLN A 86 -29.64 -24.84 -4.23
C GLN A 86 -30.00 -25.98 -3.27
N GLN A 87 -29.24 -26.13 -2.18
CA GLN A 87 -29.51 -27.16 -1.17
C GLN A 87 -30.85 -26.91 -0.44
N ASN A 88 -31.17 -25.64 -0.14
CA ASN A 88 -32.45 -25.29 0.46
C ASN A 88 -33.62 -25.60 -0.48
N TYR A 89 -33.49 -25.23 -1.75
CA TYR A 89 -34.53 -25.48 -2.76
C TYR A 89 -34.76 -26.97 -2.99
N LEU A 90 -33.68 -27.76 -3.06
CA LEU A 90 -33.76 -29.23 -3.15
C LEU A 90 -34.44 -29.84 -1.92
N ARG A 91 -34.12 -29.35 -0.72
CA ARG A 91 -34.74 -29.83 0.52
C ARG A 91 -36.22 -29.49 0.58
N LEU A 92 -36.59 -28.25 0.23
CA LEU A 92 -37.99 -27.82 0.18
C LEU A 92 -38.82 -28.65 -0.81
N MET A 93 -38.24 -28.99 -1.97
CA MET A 93 -38.87 -29.84 -2.98
C MET A 93 -39.01 -31.31 -2.56
N GLN A 94 -38.14 -31.81 -1.66
CA GLN A 94 -38.21 -33.17 -1.11
C GLN A 94 -39.16 -33.29 0.09
N GLU A 95 -39.42 -32.17 0.77
CA GLU A 95 -40.36 -32.08 1.90
C GLU A 95 -41.82 -31.82 1.43
N MET A 96 -42.05 -31.53 0.14
CA MET A 96 -43.38 -31.41 -0.49
C MET A 96 -43.92 -32.73 -1.05
#